data_AF-A0AAD3SC09-F1
#
_entry.id   AF-A0AAD3SC09-F1
#
_cell.length_a   1.000
_cell.length_b   1.000
_cell.length_c   1.000
_cell.angle_alpha   90.00
_cell.angle_beta   90.00
_cell.angle_gamma   90.00
#
_symmetry.space_group_name_H-M   'P 1'
#
loop_
_entity.id
_entity.type
_entity.pdbx_description
1 polymer ?
#
loop_
_entity_poly.entity_id
_entity_poly.type
_entity_poly.pdbx_seq_one_letter_code
_entity_poly.pdbx_strand_id
1 'polypeptide(L)'
;MASTLLSKALFSHRIFHSSLYLAHKPQSLSPLLNKIPFYLRSGCYDSVSGSALGCSAVSPAKVSVNTRFSTHTMSTNEPVVSVDWLHANIRQPDLKVLDASWYMPDEQRNPIQEYQVAHIPGALFFDVDGIADRITNLPHMLPSEEALAAAVSALGIENKDGLVVYDGKGIFSAARVWWMFRVFGHERVWVLDGGLPRWRASGYDVESSASSDAILKASAAGEAIEKVYQGQVVGQVTFKTTYQPHLLFTLDQVKKNIEDRTHQHIDARSKTRFDGAAPEPRKGVRSGHVPGSKCIPFPQMLDHSQALLPADELKKRFDEEGISLDQPILTSCGTGVTACILALGLHRLGKTDVAVYDGSWTEWGSAPDTPVATSSP
;
A
#
# COMPACT_ATOMS: atom_id res chain seq x y z
N MET A 1 27.90 53.03 14.80
CA MET A 1 29.14 53.26 15.56
C MET A 1 28.86 52.94 17.03
N ALA A 2 29.77 52.17 17.66
CA ALA A 2 29.98 51.89 19.10
C ALA A 2 28.76 51.40 19.93
N SER A 3 28.66 50.10 20.26
CA SER A 3 29.37 49.35 21.35
C SER A 3 28.98 49.74 22.77
N THR A 4 28.45 48.79 23.54
CA THR A 4 28.81 48.46 24.95
C THR A 4 28.03 47.21 25.40
N LEU A 5 28.70 46.06 25.56
CA LEU A 5 29.15 45.41 26.82
C LEU A 5 28.01 44.75 27.63
N LEU A 6 27.88 43.41 27.63
CA LEU A 6 28.54 42.38 28.48
C LEU A 6 27.90 42.18 29.87
N SER A 7 27.31 41.00 30.10
CA SER A 7 27.55 40.23 31.33
C SER A 7 27.06 38.79 31.22
N LYS A 8 27.98 37.87 31.53
CA LYS A 8 27.75 36.46 31.85
C LYS A 8 27.36 36.35 33.32
N ALA A 9 26.46 35.42 33.66
CA ALA A 9 26.45 34.77 34.97
C ALA A 9 25.96 33.32 34.83
N LEU A 10 26.84 32.39 35.19
CA LEU A 10 26.60 30.97 35.42
C LEU A 10 26.07 30.78 36.84
N PHE A 11 25.07 29.92 37.07
CA PHE A 11 24.89 29.22 38.36
C PHE A 11 24.22 27.84 38.16
N SER A 12 25.08 26.81 38.28
CA SER A 12 24.94 25.51 38.95
C SER A 12 23.58 24.87 39.30
N HIS A 13 23.51 23.57 38.97
CA HIS A 13 23.11 22.41 39.79
C HIS A 13 21.72 22.38 40.50
N ARG A 14 20.86 21.41 40.12
CA ARG A 14 20.77 20.08 40.77
C ARG A 14 19.64 19.24 40.17
N ILE A 15 19.94 17.94 40.11
CA ILE A 15 19.10 16.79 39.79
C ILE A 15 18.09 16.56 40.92
N PHE A 16 16.84 16.26 40.59
CA PHE A 16 15.96 15.43 41.43
C PHE A 16 15.08 14.54 40.54
N HIS A 17 15.28 13.22 40.70
CA HIS A 17 14.33 12.18 40.32
C HIS A 17 13.10 12.25 41.23
N SER A 18 11.92 12.06 40.66
CA SER A 18 10.72 11.64 41.39
C SER A 18 9.98 10.62 40.54
N SER A 19 10.00 9.39 41.03
CA SER A 19 9.19 8.26 40.58
C SER A 19 7.85 8.33 41.31
N LEU A 20 6.74 8.31 40.57
CA LEU A 20 5.41 8.08 41.13
C LEU A 20 4.80 6.87 40.44
N TYR A 21 4.92 5.73 41.13
CA TYR A 21 4.09 4.55 40.96
C TYR A 21 2.64 4.90 41.33
N LEU A 22 1.70 4.65 40.40
CA LEU A 22 0.30 4.45 40.75
C LEU A 22 -0.11 3.04 40.33
N ALA A 23 -0.34 2.20 41.33
CA ALA A 23 -0.95 0.89 41.20
C ALA A 23 -2.47 1.04 41.10
N HIS A 24 -3.08 0.47 40.06
CA HIS A 24 -4.51 0.17 40.04
C HIS A 24 -4.73 -1.31 39.74
N LYS A 25 -5.39 -1.96 40.71
CA LYS A 25 -5.81 -3.37 40.71
C LYS A 25 -6.86 -3.61 39.62
N PRO A 26 -6.87 -4.80 38.98
CA PRO A 26 -7.90 -5.19 38.03
C PRO A 26 -9.16 -5.68 38.78
N GLN A 27 -10.32 -5.19 38.38
CA GLN A 27 -11.61 -5.78 38.77
C GLN A 27 -11.91 -6.97 37.86
N SER A 28 -12.06 -8.13 38.50
CA SER A 28 -12.53 -9.38 37.94
C SER A 28 -14.00 -9.27 37.54
N LEU A 29 -14.30 -9.55 36.27
CA LEU A 29 -15.65 -9.89 35.81
C LEU A 29 -15.60 -11.31 35.24
N SER A 30 -16.23 -12.23 35.95
CA SER A 30 -16.43 -13.62 35.56
C SER A 30 -17.65 -13.72 34.63
N PRO A 31 -17.65 -14.64 33.64
CA PRO A 31 -18.76 -14.78 32.71
C PRO A 31 -19.90 -15.61 33.29
N LEU A 32 -21.14 -15.12 33.15
CA LEU A 32 -22.36 -15.86 33.38
C LEU A 32 -22.57 -16.89 32.25
N LEU A 33 -22.32 -18.14 32.59
CA LEU A 33 -22.69 -19.35 31.86
C LEU A 33 -24.21 -19.46 31.75
N ASN A 34 -24.77 -19.30 30.55
CA ASN A 34 -26.12 -19.79 30.24
C ASN A 34 -26.01 -21.20 29.61
N LYS A 35 -26.43 -22.19 30.41
CA LYS A 35 -26.67 -23.57 30.01
C LYS A 35 -27.89 -23.63 29.10
N ILE A 36 -27.74 -24.19 27.90
CA ILE A 36 -28.87 -24.67 27.09
C ILE A 36 -28.84 -26.21 27.16
N PRO A 37 -29.93 -26.87 27.59
CA PRO A 37 -29.95 -28.33 27.74
C PRO A 37 -30.14 -29.03 26.39
N PHE A 38 -29.36 -30.09 26.21
CA PHE A 38 -29.59 -31.18 25.28
C PHE A 38 -30.99 -31.78 25.48
N TYR A 39 -31.75 -31.91 24.39
CA TYR A 39 -32.80 -32.92 24.28
C TYR A 39 -32.43 -33.91 23.18
N LEU A 40 -32.00 -35.09 23.61
CA LEU A 40 -32.00 -36.31 22.81
C LEU A 40 -33.44 -36.77 22.63
N ARG A 41 -33.86 -37.02 21.39
CA ARG A 41 -35.05 -37.82 21.10
C ARG A 41 -34.68 -38.93 20.13
N SER A 42 -34.71 -40.16 20.63
CA SER A 42 -34.67 -41.37 19.82
C SER A 42 -36.03 -41.61 19.16
N GLY A 43 -36.01 -42.25 17.99
CA GLY A 43 -37.18 -42.77 17.30
C GLY A 43 -36.73 -43.85 16.30
N CYS A 44 -37.19 -45.07 16.53
CA CYS A 44 -36.90 -46.28 15.77
C CYS A 44 -37.60 -46.34 14.40
N TYR A 45 -36.93 -47.05 13.48
CA TYR A 45 -37.39 -47.96 12.42
C TYR A 45 -38.82 -47.88 11.87
N ASP A 46 -38.91 -47.87 10.54
CA ASP A 46 -39.68 -48.89 9.81
C ASP A 46 -39.10 -49.14 8.41
N SER A 47 -39.13 -50.42 8.03
CA SER A 47 -38.62 -51.03 6.81
C SER A 47 -39.69 -51.13 5.72
N VAL A 48 -39.33 -50.89 4.46
CA VAL A 48 -40.00 -51.49 3.29
C VAL A 48 -38.98 -51.88 2.23
N SER A 49 -39.06 -53.15 1.83
CA SER A 49 -38.32 -53.86 0.78
C SER A 49 -38.70 -53.44 -0.64
N GLY A 50 -37.77 -53.52 -1.59
CA GLY A 50 -38.15 -53.70 -3.00
C GLY A 50 -37.10 -53.42 -4.07
N SER A 51 -36.61 -54.51 -4.67
CA SER A 51 -36.05 -54.66 -6.03
C SER A 51 -34.64 -54.10 -6.35
N ALA A 52 -33.78 -55.05 -6.67
CA ALA A 52 -32.46 -54.88 -7.25
C ALA A 52 -32.53 -54.59 -8.75
N LEU A 53 -31.73 -53.62 -9.21
CA LEU A 53 -31.18 -53.57 -10.56
C LEU A 53 -29.74 -53.06 -10.44
N GLY A 54 -28.80 -53.88 -10.93
CA GLY A 54 -27.38 -53.58 -10.90
C GLY A 54 -27.03 -52.44 -11.87
N CYS A 55 -26.27 -51.48 -11.38
CA CYS A 55 -25.48 -50.58 -12.22
C CYS A 55 -24.06 -50.53 -11.67
N SER A 56 -23.12 -50.83 -12.56
CA SER A 56 -21.69 -50.86 -12.34
C SER A 56 -21.18 -49.58 -11.68
N ALA A 57 -20.33 -49.75 -10.67
CA ALA A 57 -19.58 -48.66 -10.05
C ALA A 57 -18.62 -48.05 -11.08
N VAL A 58 -18.90 -46.81 -11.49
CA VAL A 58 -17.92 -45.95 -12.16
C VAL A 58 -17.41 -44.98 -11.10
N SER A 59 -16.18 -45.21 -10.64
CA SER A 59 -15.45 -44.24 -9.83
C SER A 59 -15.37 -42.90 -10.58
N PRO A 60 -15.67 -41.76 -9.95
CA PRO A 60 -15.36 -40.49 -10.57
C PRO A 60 -13.84 -40.35 -10.55
N ALA A 61 -13.22 -40.43 -11.73
CA ALA A 61 -11.85 -40.00 -11.92
C ALA A 61 -11.75 -38.55 -11.44
N LYS A 62 -11.00 -38.33 -10.34
CA LYS A 62 -10.53 -37.01 -9.96
C LYS A 62 -9.63 -36.51 -11.08
N VAL A 63 -10.18 -35.68 -11.95
CA VAL A 63 -9.38 -34.86 -12.87
C VAL A 63 -8.74 -33.79 -12.00
N SER A 64 -7.59 -34.13 -11.43
CA SER A 64 -6.64 -33.16 -10.91
C SER A 64 -6.02 -32.47 -12.12
N VAL A 65 -6.57 -31.32 -12.51
CA VAL A 65 -5.87 -30.41 -13.41
C VAL A 65 -4.78 -29.75 -12.57
N ASN A 66 -3.64 -30.41 -12.47
CA ASN A 66 -2.45 -29.85 -11.84
C ASN A 66 -1.78 -28.89 -12.84
N THR A 67 -2.48 -27.80 -13.18
CA THR A 67 -1.90 -26.72 -13.98
C THR A 67 -0.92 -25.99 -13.06
N ARG A 68 0.39 -26.26 -13.24
CA ARG A 68 1.43 -25.36 -12.74
C ARG A 68 1.28 -24.04 -13.48
N PHE A 69 0.54 -23.10 -12.92
CA PHE A 69 0.54 -21.71 -13.38
C PHE A 69 1.85 -21.09 -12.95
N SER A 70 2.86 -21.08 -13.83
CA SER A 70 4.08 -20.33 -13.57
C SER A 70 3.75 -18.84 -13.59
N THR A 71 4.17 -18.10 -12.57
CA THR A 71 4.15 -16.63 -12.54
C THR A 71 4.91 -16.00 -13.70
N HIS A 72 5.74 -16.75 -14.43
CA HIS A 72 6.39 -16.29 -15.67
C HIS A 72 5.40 -16.04 -16.82
N THR A 73 4.17 -16.56 -16.73
CA THR A 73 3.16 -16.49 -17.82
C THR A 73 1.98 -15.57 -17.50
N MET A 74 1.95 -14.95 -16.33
CA MET A 74 0.89 -13.99 -16.00
C MET A 74 1.10 -12.69 -16.78
N SER A 75 0.02 -12.21 -17.39
CA SER A 75 0.03 -10.91 -18.04
C SER A 75 0.26 -9.82 -16.98
N THR A 76 1.17 -8.90 -17.27
CA THR A 76 1.40 -7.69 -16.47
C THR A 76 0.43 -6.56 -16.85
N ASN A 77 -0.50 -6.80 -17.79
CA ASN A 77 -1.52 -5.84 -18.19
C ASN A 77 -2.64 -5.71 -17.15
N GLU A 78 -2.97 -6.80 -16.44
CA GLU A 78 -3.86 -6.75 -15.28
C GLU A 78 -3.00 -6.43 -14.04
N PRO A 79 -3.19 -5.27 -13.38
CA PRO A 79 -2.32 -4.85 -12.29
C PRO A 79 -2.65 -5.48 -10.93
N VAL A 80 -3.69 -6.31 -10.86
CA VAL A 80 -4.08 -6.99 -9.62
C VAL A 80 -4.18 -8.51 -9.80
N VAL A 81 -4.14 -9.23 -8.68
CA VAL A 81 -4.51 -10.65 -8.62
C VAL A 81 -5.60 -10.87 -7.59
N SER A 82 -6.48 -11.86 -7.81
CA SER A 82 -7.51 -12.21 -6.83
C SER A 82 -6.92 -12.95 -5.63
N VAL A 83 -7.64 -12.90 -4.50
CA VAL A 83 -7.31 -13.68 -3.29
C VAL A 83 -7.28 -15.19 -3.55
N ASP A 84 -8.20 -15.70 -4.38
CA ASP A 84 -8.23 -17.11 -4.78
C ASP A 84 -6.98 -17.51 -5.58
N TRP A 85 -6.55 -16.63 -6.49
CA TRP A 85 -5.33 -16.84 -7.27
C TRP A 85 -4.11 -16.86 -6.35
N LEU A 86 -3.98 -15.89 -5.44
CA LEU A 86 -2.85 -15.88 -4.52
C LEU A 86 -2.87 -17.13 -3.64
N HIS A 87 -4.01 -17.51 -3.06
CA HIS A 87 -4.13 -18.70 -2.23
C HIS A 87 -3.69 -19.98 -2.97
N ALA A 88 -4.03 -20.12 -4.26
CA ALA A 88 -3.61 -21.25 -5.07
C ALA A 88 -2.10 -21.25 -5.41
N ASN A 89 -1.44 -20.09 -5.41
CA ASN A 89 -0.08 -19.91 -5.93
C ASN A 89 0.96 -19.50 -4.88
N ILE A 90 0.55 -19.21 -3.64
CA ILE A 90 1.41 -18.64 -2.58
C ILE A 90 2.64 -19.50 -2.24
N ARG A 91 2.61 -20.80 -2.54
CA ARG A 91 3.73 -21.73 -2.29
C ARG A 91 4.76 -21.77 -3.41
N GLN A 92 4.61 -20.97 -4.46
CA GLN A 92 5.61 -20.89 -5.53
C GLN A 92 6.90 -20.25 -4.99
N PRO A 93 8.08 -20.85 -5.25
CA PRO A 93 9.34 -20.39 -4.67
C PRO A 93 9.76 -19.00 -5.16
N ASP A 94 9.37 -18.64 -6.38
CA ASP A 94 9.63 -17.37 -7.06
C ASP A 94 8.44 -16.40 -6.94
N LEU A 95 7.55 -16.58 -5.95
CA LEU A 95 6.50 -15.61 -5.61
C LEU A 95 6.73 -15.09 -4.19
N LYS A 96 6.84 -13.77 -4.03
CA LYS A 96 6.93 -13.12 -2.72
C LYS A 96 5.66 -12.31 -2.48
N VAL A 97 5.17 -12.37 -1.24
CA VAL A 97 4.02 -11.57 -0.80
C VAL A 97 4.53 -10.46 0.08
N LEU A 98 4.11 -9.22 -0.16
CA LEU A 98 4.54 -8.04 0.59
C LEU A 98 3.33 -7.42 1.28
N ASP A 99 3.38 -7.34 2.60
CA ASP A 99 2.52 -6.45 3.38
C ASP A 99 3.11 -5.05 3.33
N ALA A 100 2.47 -4.16 2.60
CA ALA A 100 2.82 -2.76 2.47
C ALA A 100 1.88 -1.86 3.28
N SER A 101 1.32 -2.36 4.38
CA SER A 101 0.39 -1.61 5.21
C SER A 101 1.02 -0.31 5.72
N TRP A 102 0.31 0.78 5.45
CA TRP A 102 0.61 2.11 5.96
C TRP A 102 -0.73 2.81 6.24
N TYR A 103 -0.79 3.58 7.32
CA TYR A 103 -2.02 4.23 7.77
C TYR A 103 -1.78 5.70 8.02
N MET A 104 -2.82 6.52 7.88
CA MET A 104 -2.71 7.93 8.19
C MET A 104 -2.48 8.11 9.71
N PRO A 105 -1.70 9.13 10.13
CA PRO A 105 -1.36 9.32 11.55
C PRO A 105 -2.55 9.43 12.51
N ASP A 106 -3.70 9.93 12.03
CA ASP A 106 -4.94 10.09 12.79
C ASP A 106 -5.70 8.77 13.01
N GLU A 107 -5.40 7.72 12.24
CA GLU A 107 -6.01 6.40 12.41
C GLU A 107 -5.48 5.66 13.64
N GLN A 108 -4.35 6.09 14.22
CA GLN A 108 -3.72 5.48 15.42
C GLN A 108 -3.48 3.97 15.28
N ARG A 109 -3.23 3.51 14.05
CA ARG A 109 -2.90 2.13 13.72
C ARG A 109 -1.40 1.97 13.55
N ASN A 110 -0.86 0.84 14.01
CA ASN A 110 0.55 0.53 13.88
C ASN A 110 0.74 -0.63 12.89
N PRO A 111 1.23 -0.39 11.67
CA PRO A 111 1.26 -1.40 10.63
C PRO A 111 2.19 -2.58 10.95
N ILE A 112 3.39 -2.33 11.51
CA ILE A 112 4.30 -3.42 11.85
C ILE A 112 3.75 -4.30 12.98
N GLN A 113 3.04 -3.70 13.95
CA GLN A 113 2.38 -4.47 15.02
C GLN A 113 1.20 -5.28 14.47
N GLU A 114 0.39 -4.72 13.58
CA GLU A 114 -0.72 -5.45 12.96
C GLU A 114 -0.21 -6.61 12.10
N TYR A 115 0.86 -6.39 11.31
CA TYR A 115 1.55 -7.44 10.57
C TYR A 115 2.02 -8.56 11.50
N GLN A 116 2.69 -8.23 12.61
CA GLN A 116 3.13 -9.22 13.59
C GLN A 116 1.99 -10.04 14.18
N VAL A 117 0.81 -9.44 14.35
CA VAL A 117 -0.38 -10.11 14.89
C VAL A 117 -1.03 -11.02 13.85
N ALA A 118 -1.20 -10.54 12.61
CA ALA A 118 -1.87 -11.30 11.56
C ALA A 118 -1.53 -10.81 10.15
N HIS A 119 -0.81 -11.63 9.37
CA HIS A 119 -0.42 -11.38 7.99
C HIS A 119 -0.71 -12.59 7.09
N ILE A 120 -0.69 -12.39 5.78
CA ILE A 120 -0.79 -13.48 4.80
C ILE A 120 0.42 -14.43 4.97
N PRO A 121 0.24 -15.77 4.91
CA PRO A 121 1.32 -16.73 5.18
C PRO A 121 2.58 -16.50 4.34
N GLY A 122 3.74 -16.43 5.00
CA GLY A 122 5.03 -16.19 4.34
C GLY A 122 5.22 -14.79 3.75
N ALA A 123 4.31 -13.85 4.01
CA ALA A 123 4.50 -12.46 3.60
C ALA A 123 5.72 -11.83 4.29
N LEU A 124 6.34 -10.86 3.62
CA LEU A 124 7.35 -9.96 4.17
C LEU A 124 6.70 -8.60 4.46
N PHE A 125 7.21 -7.87 5.44
CA PHE A 125 6.76 -6.50 5.68
C PHE A 125 7.60 -5.50 4.87
N PHE A 126 6.94 -4.71 4.03
CA PHE A 126 7.53 -3.60 3.29
C PHE A 126 7.16 -2.29 3.99
N ASP A 127 8.12 -1.72 4.72
CA ASP A 127 7.92 -0.45 5.42
C ASP A 127 7.93 0.72 4.42
N VAL A 128 6.75 1.27 4.10
CA VAL A 128 6.59 2.37 3.14
C VAL A 128 7.27 3.66 3.62
N ASP A 129 7.28 3.92 4.94
CA ASP A 129 8.02 5.05 5.50
C ASP A 129 9.52 4.73 5.57
N GLY A 130 9.84 3.47 5.82
CA GLY A 130 11.20 2.99 5.95
C GLY A 130 11.98 3.00 4.63
N ILE A 131 11.31 2.61 3.54
CA ILE A 131 11.83 2.46 2.18
C ILE A 131 11.42 3.67 1.34
N ALA A 132 11.93 4.83 1.74
CA ALA A 132 11.68 6.13 1.12
C ALA A 132 12.97 6.96 1.06
N ASP A 133 12.99 8.02 0.26
CA ASP A 133 14.05 9.04 0.37
C ASP A 133 13.89 9.81 1.68
N ARG A 134 14.91 9.67 2.54
CA ARG A 134 14.97 10.27 3.87
C ARG A 134 15.88 11.50 3.94
N ILE A 135 16.44 11.94 2.81
CA ILE A 135 17.24 13.17 2.72
C ILE A 135 16.32 14.40 2.77
N THR A 136 15.13 14.27 2.19
CA THR A 136 14.11 15.34 2.16
C THR A 136 13.22 15.28 3.40
N ASN A 137 12.58 16.41 3.74
CA ASN A 137 11.53 16.45 4.77
C ASN A 137 10.13 16.11 4.21
N LEU A 138 10.03 15.81 2.92
CA LEU A 138 8.78 15.40 2.29
C LEU A 138 8.49 13.93 2.62
N PRO A 139 7.21 13.58 2.84
CA PRO A 139 6.80 12.23 3.17
C PRO A 139 6.83 11.31 1.93
N HIS A 140 7.23 10.06 2.14
CA HIS A 140 7.12 8.94 1.19
C HIS A 140 7.80 9.16 -0.17
N MET A 141 8.75 10.09 -0.28
CA MET A 141 9.49 10.32 -1.52
C MET A 141 10.16 9.03 -2.02
N LEU A 142 10.18 8.84 -3.33
CA LEU A 142 10.80 7.70 -3.99
C LEU A 142 12.29 7.66 -3.61
N PRO A 143 12.82 6.54 -3.09
CA PRO A 143 14.24 6.43 -2.81
C PRO A 143 15.09 6.43 -4.09
N SER A 144 16.42 6.59 -3.99
CA SER A 144 17.31 6.40 -5.14
C SER A 144 17.30 4.95 -5.64
N GLU A 145 17.77 4.73 -6.88
CA GLU A 145 17.90 3.38 -7.45
C GLU A 145 18.74 2.46 -6.55
N GLU A 146 19.87 2.97 -6.07
CA GLU A 146 20.79 2.23 -5.21
C GLU A 146 20.17 1.89 -3.86
N ALA A 147 19.45 2.85 -3.28
CA ALA A 147 18.79 2.69 -1.98
C ALA A 147 17.67 1.64 -2.08
N LEU A 148 16.80 1.73 -3.10
CA LEU A 148 15.77 0.71 -3.31
C LEU A 148 16.38 -0.66 -3.58
N ALA A 149 17.36 -0.75 -4.48
CA ALA A 149 18.03 -2.01 -4.80
C ALA A 149 18.58 -2.70 -3.55
N ALA A 150 19.23 -1.93 -2.66
CA ALA A 150 19.77 -2.43 -1.41
C ALA A 150 18.67 -2.89 -0.44
N ALA A 151 17.60 -2.10 -0.26
CA ALA A 151 16.50 -2.43 0.64
C ALA A 151 15.72 -3.67 0.19
N VAL A 152 15.39 -3.76 -1.10
CA VAL A 152 14.70 -4.91 -1.70
C VAL A 152 15.56 -6.18 -1.64
N SER A 153 16.88 -6.05 -1.84
CA SER A 153 17.82 -7.17 -1.65
C SER A 153 17.86 -7.65 -0.19
N ALA A 154 17.80 -6.73 0.78
CA ALA A 154 17.76 -7.07 2.21
C ALA A 154 16.46 -7.77 2.62
N LEU A 155 15.35 -7.53 1.91
CA LEU A 155 14.12 -8.32 2.04
C LEU A 155 14.24 -9.74 1.47
N GLY A 156 15.33 -10.06 0.74
CA GLY A 156 15.54 -11.35 0.09
C GLY A 156 14.78 -11.47 -1.23
N ILE A 157 14.55 -10.35 -1.92
CA ILE A 157 13.87 -10.28 -3.21
C ILE A 157 14.93 -10.18 -4.32
N GLU A 158 14.71 -10.93 -5.40
CA GLU A 158 15.54 -10.94 -6.60
C GLU A 158 14.72 -10.53 -7.84
N ASN A 159 15.39 -10.15 -8.93
CA ASN A 159 14.69 -9.79 -10.19
C ASN A 159 13.82 -10.92 -10.77
N LYS A 160 14.09 -12.17 -10.42
CA LYS A 160 13.33 -13.34 -10.88
C LYS A 160 12.02 -13.56 -10.11
N ASP A 161 11.83 -12.89 -8.98
CA ASP A 161 10.64 -13.09 -8.16
C ASP A 161 9.45 -12.35 -8.79
N GLY A 162 8.26 -12.94 -8.69
CA GLY A 162 7.00 -12.22 -8.83
C GLY A 162 6.56 -11.69 -7.46
N LEU A 163 5.90 -10.53 -7.44
CA LEU A 163 5.53 -9.83 -6.22
C LEU A 163 4.02 -9.64 -6.16
N VAL A 164 3.41 -10.01 -5.04
CA VAL A 164 2.01 -9.66 -4.73
C VAL A 164 2.01 -8.77 -3.51
N VAL A 165 1.59 -7.52 -3.69
CA VAL A 165 1.57 -6.49 -2.66
C VAL A 165 0.16 -6.34 -2.12
N TYR A 166 -0.02 -6.32 -0.81
CA TYR A 166 -1.30 -6.04 -0.18
C TYR A 166 -1.13 -5.03 0.96
N ASP A 167 -2.25 -4.53 1.47
CA ASP A 167 -2.29 -3.76 2.71
C ASP A 167 -3.54 -4.11 3.53
N GLY A 168 -3.57 -3.61 4.77
CA GLY A 168 -4.66 -3.83 5.71
C GLY A 168 -5.91 -2.98 5.51
N LYS A 169 -5.99 -2.14 4.46
CA LYS A 169 -7.22 -1.38 4.11
C LYS A 169 -7.95 -1.95 2.90
N GLY A 170 -7.26 -2.71 2.05
CA GLY A 170 -7.77 -3.26 0.81
C GLY A 170 -6.83 -2.86 -0.33
N ILE A 171 -7.01 -1.65 -0.85
CA ILE A 171 -6.08 -1.01 -1.78
C ILE A 171 -5.87 0.44 -1.33
N PHE A 172 -4.76 0.69 -0.64
CA PHE A 172 -4.34 2.00 -0.17
C PHE A 172 -2.86 2.23 -0.45
N SER A 173 -1.98 1.72 0.40
CA SER A 173 -0.52 1.85 0.27
C SER A 173 0.11 0.76 -0.59
N ALA A 174 -0.56 -0.36 -0.82
CA ALA A 174 -0.09 -1.42 -1.71
C ALA A 174 0.15 -0.91 -3.15
N ALA A 175 -0.72 -0.03 -3.64
CA ALA A 175 -0.58 0.58 -4.96
C ALA A 175 0.70 1.42 -5.09
N ARG A 176 1.15 2.06 -3.99
CA ARG A 176 2.41 2.82 -3.97
C ARG A 176 3.60 1.91 -4.22
N VAL A 177 3.69 0.80 -3.50
CA VAL A 177 4.79 -0.15 -3.65
C VAL A 177 4.76 -0.82 -5.01
N TRP A 178 3.58 -1.18 -5.53
CA TRP A 178 3.42 -1.64 -6.92
C TRP A 178 4.01 -0.64 -7.92
N TRP A 179 3.66 0.65 -7.80
CA TRP A 179 4.21 1.69 -8.67
C TRP A 179 5.72 1.85 -8.50
N MET A 180 6.26 1.81 -7.28
CA MET A 180 7.70 1.89 -7.02
C MET A 180 8.47 0.81 -7.77
N PHE A 181 8.03 -0.45 -7.70
CA PHE A 181 8.67 -1.54 -8.44
C PHE A 181 8.65 -1.31 -9.96
N ARG A 182 7.54 -0.80 -10.50
CA ARG A 182 7.44 -0.45 -11.93
C ARG A 182 8.35 0.70 -12.33
N VAL A 183 8.43 1.75 -11.52
CA VAL A 183 9.37 2.87 -11.73
C VAL A 183 10.81 2.38 -11.81
N PHE A 184 11.15 1.32 -11.08
CA PHE A 184 12.48 0.70 -11.14
C PHE A 184 12.57 -0.51 -12.08
N GLY A 185 11.62 -0.66 -13.01
CA GLY A 185 11.70 -1.61 -14.11
C GLY A 185 11.32 -3.05 -13.77
N HIS A 186 10.71 -3.28 -12.61
CA HIS A 186 10.21 -4.60 -12.22
C HIS A 186 8.70 -4.71 -12.47
N GLU A 187 8.33 -5.39 -13.55
CA GLU A 187 6.93 -5.47 -14.01
C GLU A 187 6.15 -6.65 -13.44
N ARG A 188 6.81 -7.68 -12.90
CA ARG A 188 6.16 -8.86 -12.30
C ARG A 188 5.66 -8.56 -10.89
N VAL A 189 4.85 -7.51 -10.77
CA VAL A 189 4.30 -7.00 -9.52
C VAL A 189 2.81 -6.74 -9.69
N TRP A 190 2.03 -7.23 -8.73
CA TRP A 190 0.57 -7.10 -8.70
C TRP A 190 0.11 -6.62 -7.32
N VAL A 191 -1.02 -5.95 -7.27
CA VAL A 191 -1.73 -5.67 -6.02
C VAL A 191 -2.72 -6.81 -5.72
N LEU A 192 -2.86 -7.22 -4.47
CA LEU A 192 -3.89 -8.17 -4.06
C LEU A 192 -5.26 -7.47 -4.03
N ASP A 193 -6.17 -7.88 -4.91
CA ASP A 193 -7.45 -7.21 -5.09
C ASP A 193 -8.36 -7.34 -3.86
N GLY A 194 -8.62 -6.24 -3.17
CA GLY A 194 -9.34 -6.21 -1.88
C GLY A 194 -8.47 -6.49 -0.64
N GLY A 195 -7.16 -6.68 -0.83
CA GLY A 195 -6.15 -6.75 0.23
C GLY A 195 -6.41 -7.79 1.33
N LEU A 196 -5.85 -7.53 2.52
CA LEU A 196 -6.04 -8.38 3.69
C LEU A 196 -7.51 -8.51 4.14
N PRO A 197 -8.36 -7.46 4.04
CA PRO A 197 -9.78 -7.58 4.35
C PRO A 197 -10.48 -8.68 3.53
N ARG A 198 -10.30 -8.68 2.20
CA ARG A 198 -10.91 -9.69 1.33
C ARG A 198 -10.30 -11.07 1.52
N TRP A 199 -8.99 -11.16 1.79
CA TRP A 199 -8.33 -12.42 2.13
C TRP A 199 -9.00 -13.10 3.33
N ARG A 200 -9.19 -12.34 4.43
CA ARG A 200 -9.87 -12.83 5.64
C ARG A 200 -11.34 -13.15 5.40
N ALA A 201 -12.06 -12.30 4.66
CA ALA A 201 -13.47 -12.53 4.32
C ALA A 201 -13.68 -13.81 3.49
N SER A 202 -12.65 -14.23 2.74
CA SER A 202 -12.66 -15.47 1.94
C SER A 202 -12.34 -16.72 2.78
N GLY A 203 -12.09 -16.56 4.09
CA GLY A 203 -11.80 -17.67 5.01
C GLY A 203 -10.40 -18.24 4.88
N TYR A 204 -9.47 -17.52 4.25
CA TYR A 204 -8.09 -17.96 4.11
C TYR A 204 -7.27 -17.71 5.37
N ASP A 205 -6.34 -18.63 5.62
CA ASP A 205 -5.48 -18.62 6.80
C ASP A 205 -4.60 -17.37 6.85
N VAL A 206 -4.33 -16.88 8.05
CA VAL A 206 -3.33 -15.85 8.34
C VAL A 206 -2.31 -16.42 9.31
N GLU A 207 -1.06 -16.01 9.15
CA GLU A 207 -0.01 -16.31 10.13
C GLU A 207 -0.04 -15.29 11.26
N SER A 208 0.05 -15.79 12.48
CA SER A 208 0.24 -14.98 13.69
C SER A 208 1.68 -15.10 14.17
N SER A 209 2.23 -14.04 14.76
CA SER A 209 3.62 -13.95 15.20
C SER A 209 4.60 -14.07 14.03
N ALA A 210 4.79 -12.95 13.32
CA ALA A 210 5.79 -12.87 12.26
C ALA A 210 7.14 -13.44 12.72
N SER A 211 7.77 -14.23 11.83
CA SER A 211 9.03 -14.87 12.16
C SER A 211 10.11 -13.84 12.49
N SER A 212 11.03 -14.18 13.40
CA SER A 212 12.17 -13.31 13.71
C SER A 212 12.95 -12.95 12.44
N ASP A 213 13.04 -13.86 11.48
CA ASP A 213 13.67 -13.62 10.17
C ASP A 213 12.95 -12.53 9.37
N ALA A 214 11.62 -12.57 9.26
CA ALA A 214 10.86 -11.56 8.53
C ALA A 214 10.98 -10.16 9.17
N ILE A 215 11.00 -10.09 10.50
CA ILE A 215 11.20 -8.82 11.23
C ILE A 215 12.62 -8.29 11.05
N LEU A 216 13.63 -9.17 11.10
CA LEU A 216 15.02 -8.78 10.84
C LEU A 216 15.21 -8.27 9.41
N LYS A 217 14.56 -8.89 8.42
CA LYS A 217 14.57 -8.44 7.02
C LYS A 217 13.95 -7.06 6.85
N ALA A 218 12.79 -6.81 7.47
CA ALA A 218 12.14 -5.50 7.41
C ALA A 218 13.03 -4.40 8.01
N SER A 219 13.64 -4.66 9.17
CA SER A 219 14.61 -3.72 9.80
C SER A 219 15.84 -3.51 8.91
N ALA A 220 16.41 -4.59 8.37
CA ALA A 220 17.58 -4.53 7.51
C ALA A 220 17.32 -3.74 6.22
N ALA A 221 16.10 -3.80 5.67
CA ALA A 221 15.70 -3.02 4.51
C ALA A 221 15.72 -1.51 4.80
N GLY A 222 15.15 -1.09 5.93
CA GLY A 222 15.20 0.31 6.37
C GLY A 222 16.63 0.80 6.65
N GLU A 223 17.46 -0.03 7.30
CA GLU A 223 18.88 0.28 7.52
C GLU A 223 19.68 0.39 6.21
N ALA A 224 19.34 -0.42 5.20
CA ALA A 224 20.02 -0.38 3.91
C ALA A 224 19.82 0.98 3.22
N ILE A 225 18.62 1.56 3.29
CA ILE A 225 18.32 2.91 2.80
C ILE A 225 19.25 3.93 3.47
N GLU A 226 19.30 3.92 4.81
CA GLU A 226 20.10 4.86 5.58
C GLU A 226 21.60 4.74 5.27
N LYS A 227 22.10 3.50 5.17
CA LYS A 227 23.50 3.21 4.81
C LYS A 227 23.84 3.77 3.43
N VAL A 228 22.98 3.56 2.42
CA VAL A 228 23.22 4.11 1.07
C VAL A 228 23.35 5.63 1.10
N TYR A 229 22.41 6.33 1.75
CA TYR A 229 22.47 7.79 1.81
C TYR A 229 23.61 8.35 2.66
N GLN A 230 24.16 7.56 3.58
CA GLN A 230 25.38 7.90 4.32
C GLN A 230 26.67 7.53 3.57
N GLY A 231 26.58 6.98 2.35
CA GLY A 231 27.73 6.50 1.58
C GLY A 231 28.42 5.29 2.22
N GLN A 232 27.70 4.54 3.05
CA GLN A 232 28.20 3.35 3.72
C GLN A 232 28.04 2.10 2.85
N VAL A 233 28.87 1.11 3.11
CA VAL A 233 28.80 -0.19 2.42
C VAL A 233 27.53 -0.92 2.87
N VAL A 234 26.73 -1.36 1.90
CA VAL A 234 25.57 -2.23 2.11
C VAL A 234 25.94 -3.70 1.87
N GLY A 235 25.06 -4.61 2.29
CA GLY A 235 25.20 -6.04 2.01
C GLY A 235 25.14 -6.35 0.51
N GLN A 236 25.13 -7.65 0.19
CA GLN A 236 25.01 -8.09 -1.20
C GLN A 236 23.71 -7.59 -1.84
N VAL A 237 23.84 -6.88 -2.96
CA VAL A 237 22.72 -6.42 -3.77
C VAL A 237 22.37 -7.49 -4.80
N THR A 238 21.18 -8.07 -4.68
CA THR A 238 20.65 -9.14 -5.53
C THR A 238 19.54 -8.66 -6.48
N PHE A 239 19.03 -7.46 -6.24
CA PHE A 239 18.03 -6.80 -7.07
C PHE A 239 18.66 -5.70 -7.93
N LYS A 240 18.39 -5.72 -9.23
CA LYS A 240 18.85 -4.72 -10.20
C LYS A 240 17.68 -3.85 -10.64
N THR A 241 17.86 -2.54 -10.64
CA THR A 241 16.86 -1.59 -11.13
C THR A 241 17.07 -1.29 -12.61
N THR A 242 16.01 -0.84 -13.27
CA THR A 242 16.04 -0.18 -14.57
C THR A 242 15.06 0.97 -14.50
N TYR A 243 15.56 2.14 -14.11
CA TYR A 243 14.71 3.30 -13.86
C TYR A 243 13.92 3.77 -15.09
N GLN A 244 12.64 4.02 -14.86
CA GLN A 244 11.62 4.43 -15.82
C GLN A 244 11.21 5.88 -15.54
N PRO A 245 12.00 6.88 -15.96
CA PRO A 245 11.79 8.27 -15.59
C PRO A 245 10.45 8.84 -16.07
N HIS A 246 9.82 8.24 -17.09
CA HIS A 246 8.52 8.67 -17.59
C HIS A 246 7.36 8.37 -16.62
N LEU A 247 7.57 7.53 -15.59
CA LEU A 247 6.57 7.22 -14.56
C LEU A 247 6.64 8.15 -13.33
N LEU A 248 7.62 9.06 -13.27
CA LEU A 248 7.84 10.00 -12.18
C LEU A 248 7.81 11.45 -12.69
N PHE A 249 7.08 12.31 -11.98
CA PHE A 249 7.13 13.76 -12.19
C PHE A 249 7.72 14.47 -10.97
N THR A 250 8.54 15.48 -11.24
CA THR A 250 9.10 16.42 -10.25
C THR A 250 8.29 17.71 -10.16
N LEU A 251 8.54 18.51 -9.11
CA LEU A 251 7.93 19.83 -8.94
C LEU A 251 8.05 20.72 -10.20
N ASP A 252 9.24 20.77 -10.80
CA ASP A 252 9.51 21.62 -11.96
C ASP A 252 8.76 21.14 -13.21
N GLN A 253 8.61 19.82 -13.39
CA GLN A 253 7.81 19.27 -14.47
C GLN A 253 6.33 19.60 -14.29
N VAL A 254 5.81 19.60 -13.05
CA VAL A 254 4.44 20.03 -12.76
C VAL A 254 4.27 21.53 -13.04
N LYS A 255 5.20 22.38 -12.59
CA LYS A 255 5.18 23.83 -12.90
C LYS A 255 5.08 24.07 -14.41
N LYS A 256 5.94 23.39 -15.18
CA LYS A 256 5.92 23.45 -16.64
C LYS A 256 4.61 22.93 -17.24
N ASN A 257 4.03 21.86 -16.69
CA ASN A 257 2.77 21.30 -17.18
C ASN A 257 1.58 22.25 -17.03
N ILE A 258 1.58 23.16 -16.04
CA ILE A 258 0.52 24.18 -15.91
C ILE A 258 0.49 25.12 -17.12
N GLU A 259 1.68 25.47 -17.62
CA GLU A 259 1.85 26.36 -18.76
C GLU A 259 1.59 25.62 -20.08
N ASP A 260 2.29 24.49 -20.28
CA ASP A 260 2.32 23.77 -21.55
C ASP A 260 1.11 22.84 -21.75
N ARG A 261 0.43 22.44 -20.68
CA ARG A 261 -0.73 21.51 -20.67
C ARG A 261 -0.47 20.21 -21.41
N THR A 262 0.73 19.65 -21.21
CA THR A 262 1.16 18.39 -21.87
C THR A 262 0.46 17.15 -21.31
N HIS A 263 0.06 17.18 -20.04
CA HIS A 263 -0.56 16.06 -19.32
C HIS A 263 -1.86 16.52 -18.64
N GLN A 264 -2.86 15.65 -18.68
CA GLN A 264 -4.06 15.78 -17.86
C GLN A 264 -3.70 15.43 -16.42
N HIS A 265 -3.75 16.42 -15.52
CA HIS A 265 -3.36 16.24 -14.12
C HIS A 265 -4.57 15.88 -13.27
N ILE A 266 -4.54 14.72 -12.60
CA ILE A 266 -5.61 14.22 -11.74
C ILE A 266 -5.11 14.10 -10.30
N ASP A 267 -5.83 14.69 -9.35
CA ASP A 267 -5.57 14.62 -7.91
C ASP A 267 -6.50 13.60 -7.24
N ALA A 268 -5.90 12.66 -6.50
CA ALA A 268 -6.59 11.56 -5.82
C ALA A 268 -7.10 11.89 -4.40
N ARG A 269 -6.88 13.10 -3.90
CA ARG A 269 -7.37 13.53 -2.58
C ARG A 269 -8.89 13.64 -2.56
N SER A 270 -9.45 13.73 -1.35
CA SER A 270 -10.87 14.05 -1.17
C SER A 270 -11.21 15.41 -1.80
N LYS A 271 -12.41 15.51 -2.38
CA LYS A 271 -12.90 16.74 -3.02
C LYS A 271 -12.83 17.97 -2.10
N THR A 272 -13.15 17.82 -0.81
CA THR A 272 -13.07 18.91 0.17
C THR A 272 -11.66 19.48 0.37
N ARG A 273 -10.62 18.64 0.33
CA ARG A 273 -9.21 19.05 0.40
C ARG A 273 -8.77 19.72 -0.91
N PHE A 274 -9.16 19.13 -2.04
CA PHE A 274 -8.89 19.66 -3.37
C PHE A 274 -9.52 21.06 -3.56
N ASP A 275 -10.77 21.24 -3.15
CA ASP A 275 -11.49 22.51 -3.27
C ASP A 275 -10.95 23.59 -2.35
N GLY A 276 -10.19 23.19 -1.33
CA GLY A 276 -9.67 24.06 -0.29
C GLY A 276 -10.63 24.29 0.89
N ALA A 277 -11.73 23.55 0.94
CA ALA A 277 -12.76 23.62 2.00
C ALA A 277 -12.36 22.91 3.30
N ALA A 278 -11.38 22.01 3.25
CA ALA A 278 -10.80 21.34 4.41
C ALA A 278 -9.31 21.68 4.55
N PRO A 279 -8.77 21.71 5.79
CA PRO A 279 -7.33 21.81 6.00
C PRO A 279 -6.61 20.56 5.52
N GLU A 280 -5.35 20.71 5.12
CA GLU A 280 -4.47 19.58 4.93
C GLU A 280 -4.04 18.97 6.28
N PRO A 281 -3.84 17.64 6.38
CA PRO A 281 -3.44 16.99 7.63
C PRO A 281 -2.11 17.50 8.19
N ARG A 282 -1.21 17.99 7.32
CA ARG A 282 0.10 18.51 7.68
C ARG A 282 0.03 20.01 7.94
N LYS A 283 0.47 20.42 9.13
CA LYS A 283 0.51 21.81 9.55
C LYS A 283 1.39 22.64 8.60
N GLY A 284 0.88 23.79 8.15
CA GLY A 284 1.62 24.73 7.31
C GLY A 284 1.47 24.50 5.80
N VAL A 285 0.89 23.38 5.37
CA VAL A 285 0.56 23.13 3.96
C VAL A 285 -0.71 23.93 3.60
N ARG A 286 -0.65 24.71 2.51
CA ARG A 286 -1.82 25.47 2.01
C ARG A 286 -2.92 24.51 1.54
N SER A 287 -4.19 24.88 1.75
CA SER A 287 -5.34 24.18 1.17
C SER A 287 -5.53 24.51 -0.32
N GLY A 288 -6.23 23.66 -1.07
CA GLY A 288 -6.50 23.85 -2.49
C GLY A 288 -5.89 22.76 -3.38
N HIS A 289 -5.67 23.10 -4.65
CA HIS A 289 -5.13 22.17 -5.66
C HIS A 289 -4.21 22.88 -6.67
N VAL A 290 -3.54 22.05 -7.48
CA VAL A 290 -2.65 22.52 -8.55
C VAL A 290 -3.52 23.09 -9.68
N PRO A 291 -3.28 24.33 -10.15
CA PRO A 291 -4.11 24.94 -11.20
C PRO A 291 -4.26 24.05 -12.44
N GLY A 292 -5.50 23.90 -12.91
CA GLY A 292 -5.82 23.09 -14.09
C GLY A 292 -5.95 21.58 -13.84
N SER A 293 -5.62 21.09 -12.63
CA SER A 293 -5.86 19.69 -12.26
C SER A 293 -7.36 19.39 -12.09
N LYS A 294 -7.71 18.11 -12.20
CA LYS A 294 -9.03 17.53 -11.95
C LYS A 294 -8.99 16.70 -10.67
N CYS A 295 -10.16 16.42 -10.08
CA CYS A 295 -10.23 15.66 -8.84
C CYS A 295 -10.99 14.36 -9.05
N ILE A 296 -10.31 13.23 -8.86
CA ILE A 296 -10.94 11.91 -8.77
C ILE A 296 -10.51 11.30 -7.45
N PRO A 297 -11.28 11.48 -6.37
CA PRO A 297 -10.95 10.90 -5.06
C PRO A 297 -10.73 9.39 -5.17
N PHE A 298 -9.60 8.89 -4.68
CA PHE A 298 -9.23 7.48 -4.82
C PHE A 298 -10.32 6.45 -4.39
N PRO A 299 -11.20 6.72 -3.39
CA PRO A 299 -12.23 5.74 -3.03
C PRO A 299 -13.22 5.47 -4.17
N GLN A 300 -13.34 6.38 -5.15
CA GLN A 300 -14.18 6.17 -6.33
C GLN A 300 -13.61 5.14 -7.30
N MET A 301 -12.36 4.69 -7.10
CA MET A 301 -11.72 3.61 -7.87
C MET A 301 -12.02 2.23 -7.30
N LEU A 302 -12.62 2.17 -6.11
CA LEU A 302 -12.79 0.94 -5.36
C LEU A 302 -14.28 0.63 -5.16
N ASP A 303 -14.61 -0.65 -5.11
CA ASP A 303 -15.94 -1.09 -4.72
C ASP A 303 -16.11 -1.15 -3.19
N HIS A 304 -17.31 -1.55 -2.75
CA HIS A 304 -17.64 -1.70 -1.33
C HIS A 304 -16.78 -2.74 -0.59
N SER A 305 -16.20 -3.70 -1.32
CA SER A 305 -15.27 -4.72 -0.80
C SER A 305 -13.81 -4.25 -0.79
N GLN A 306 -13.56 -2.99 -1.13
CA GLN A 306 -12.23 -2.39 -1.29
C GLN A 306 -11.41 -2.99 -2.44
N ALA A 307 -12.08 -3.67 -3.38
CA ALA A 307 -11.48 -4.18 -4.60
C ALA A 307 -11.46 -3.11 -5.70
N LEU A 308 -10.52 -3.19 -6.63
CA LEU A 308 -10.43 -2.27 -7.76
C LEU A 308 -11.63 -2.48 -8.69
N LEU A 309 -12.32 -1.39 -9.07
CA LEU A 309 -13.51 -1.46 -9.92
C LEU A 309 -13.25 -2.12 -11.28
N PRO A 310 -14.25 -2.76 -11.89
CA PRO A 310 -14.17 -3.25 -13.27
C PRO A 310 -13.79 -2.17 -14.28
N ALA A 311 -13.20 -2.56 -15.42
CA ALA A 311 -12.64 -1.64 -16.41
C ALA A 311 -13.68 -0.67 -17.00
N ASP A 312 -14.91 -1.12 -17.23
CA ASP A 312 -16.01 -0.28 -17.72
C ASP A 312 -16.43 0.79 -16.70
N GLU A 313 -16.50 0.44 -15.43
CA GLU A 313 -16.80 1.39 -14.35
C GLU A 313 -15.65 2.39 -14.14
N LEU A 314 -14.40 1.93 -14.14
CA LEU A 314 -13.22 2.80 -14.08
C LEU A 314 -13.19 3.79 -15.24
N LYS A 315 -13.42 3.31 -16.47
CA LYS A 315 -13.46 4.16 -17.66
C LYS A 315 -14.52 5.25 -17.51
N LYS A 316 -15.70 4.90 -17.00
CA LYS A 316 -16.77 5.87 -16.74
C LYS A 316 -16.34 6.96 -15.76
N ARG A 317 -15.62 6.64 -14.68
CA ARG A 317 -15.11 7.64 -13.72
C ARG A 317 -14.18 8.67 -14.38
N PHE A 318 -13.29 8.21 -15.25
CA PHE A 318 -12.37 9.09 -15.98
C PHE A 318 -13.11 9.92 -17.05
N ASP A 319 -14.02 9.31 -17.80
CA ASP A 319 -14.84 9.98 -18.82
C ASP A 319 -15.70 11.10 -18.21
N GLU A 320 -16.28 10.88 -17.01
CA GLU A 320 -17.10 11.87 -16.28
C GLU A 320 -16.32 13.15 -15.94
N GLU A 321 -15.01 13.05 -15.70
CA GLU A 321 -14.12 14.20 -15.47
C GLU A 321 -13.46 14.74 -16.75
N GLY A 322 -13.81 14.17 -17.91
CA GLY A 322 -13.28 14.55 -19.22
C GLY A 322 -11.84 14.10 -19.45
N ILE A 323 -11.40 13.02 -18.79
CA ILE A 323 -10.05 12.47 -18.94
C ILE A 323 -10.02 11.51 -20.14
N SER A 324 -9.20 11.83 -21.15
CA SER A 324 -8.96 10.97 -22.31
C SER A 324 -7.76 10.05 -22.09
N LEU A 325 -7.90 8.75 -22.38
CA LEU A 325 -6.78 7.79 -22.34
C LEU A 325 -5.80 7.98 -23.50
N ASP A 326 -6.18 8.69 -24.56
CA ASP A 326 -5.32 8.96 -25.72
C ASP A 326 -4.30 10.09 -25.45
N GLN A 327 -4.45 10.80 -24.33
CA GLN A 327 -3.57 11.88 -23.93
C GLN A 327 -2.69 11.46 -22.75
N PRO A 328 -1.51 12.10 -22.56
CA PRO A 328 -0.69 11.86 -21.39
C PRO A 328 -1.44 12.20 -20.10
N ILE A 329 -1.24 11.40 -19.05
CA ILE A 329 -1.90 11.54 -17.75
C ILE A 329 -0.86 11.61 -16.65
N LEU A 330 -1.04 12.57 -15.76
CA LEU A 330 -0.28 12.77 -14.54
C LEU A 330 -1.22 12.59 -13.35
N THR A 331 -0.79 11.84 -12.34
CA THR A 331 -1.54 11.68 -11.08
C THR A 331 -0.79 12.29 -9.90
N SER A 332 -1.52 12.85 -8.95
CA SER A 332 -0.97 13.29 -7.65
C SER A 332 -1.97 13.04 -6.53
N CYS A 333 -1.54 13.27 -5.29
CA CYS A 333 -2.44 13.27 -4.14
C CYS A 333 -1.90 14.18 -3.05
N GLY A 334 -1.98 13.77 -1.78
CA GLY A 334 -1.27 14.45 -0.69
C GLY A 334 0.24 14.27 -0.74
N THR A 335 0.71 13.05 -1.06
CA THR A 335 2.10 12.60 -0.80
C THR A 335 2.57 11.48 -1.72
N GLY A 336 2.04 11.39 -2.93
CA GLY A 336 2.41 10.34 -3.89
C GLY A 336 1.90 8.93 -3.60
N VAL A 337 1.17 8.68 -2.50
CA VAL A 337 0.66 7.34 -2.15
C VAL A 337 -0.63 6.99 -2.88
N THR A 338 -1.74 7.69 -2.59
CA THR A 338 -3.05 7.35 -3.18
C THR A 338 -3.16 7.73 -4.67
N ALA A 339 -2.22 8.55 -5.18
CA ALA A 339 -2.06 8.80 -6.60
C ALA A 339 -1.82 7.50 -7.38
N CYS A 340 -1.07 6.57 -6.79
CA CYS A 340 -0.77 5.28 -7.39
C CYS A 340 -2.02 4.40 -7.55
N ILE A 341 -3.11 4.65 -6.82
CA ILE A 341 -4.40 3.95 -7.01
C ILE A 341 -5.07 4.40 -8.31
N LEU A 342 -4.97 5.70 -8.65
CA LEU A 342 -5.42 6.18 -9.96
C LEU A 342 -4.58 5.58 -11.08
N ALA A 343 -3.26 5.55 -10.92
CA ALA A 343 -2.34 4.91 -11.87
C ALA A 343 -2.62 3.40 -12.04
N LEU A 344 -2.95 2.70 -10.95
CA LEU A 344 -3.35 1.29 -10.96
C LEU A 344 -4.63 1.09 -11.78
N GLY A 345 -5.66 1.92 -11.56
CA GLY A 345 -6.90 1.88 -12.32
C GLY A 345 -6.70 2.18 -13.80
N LEU A 346 -5.89 3.19 -14.13
CA LEU A 346 -5.54 3.53 -15.51
C LEU A 346 -4.75 2.41 -16.21
N HIS A 347 -3.87 1.72 -15.48
CA HIS A 347 -3.13 0.57 -16.00
C HIS A 347 -4.07 -0.57 -16.42
N ARG A 348 -5.12 -0.85 -15.64
CA ARG A 348 -6.19 -1.79 -16.02
C ARG A 348 -6.92 -1.39 -17.29
N LEU A 349 -6.99 -0.08 -17.61
CA LEU A 349 -7.55 0.42 -18.86
C LEU A 349 -6.56 0.40 -20.03
N GLY A 350 -5.36 -0.14 -19.83
CA GLY A 350 -4.28 -0.20 -20.82
C GLY A 350 -3.39 1.05 -20.88
N LYS A 351 -3.60 2.04 -20.01
CA LYS A 351 -2.73 3.23 -19.91
C LYS A 351 -1.60 2.95 -18.92
N THR A 352 -0.47 2.44 -19.42
CA THR A 352 0.63 1.93 -18.58
C THR A 352 1.73 2.97 -18.29
N ASP A 353 1.74 4.08 -19.02
CA ASP A 353 2.71 5.18 -18.99
C ASP A 353 2.22 6.38 -18.14
N VAL A 354 1.44 6.12 -17.08
CA VAL A 354 0.93 7.16 -16.19
C VAL A 354 2.00 7.61 -15.20
N ALA A 355 2.32 8.90 -15.23
CA ALA A 355 3.25 9.49 -14.28
C ALA A 355 2.59 9.76 -12.92
N VAL A 356 3.39 9.67 -11.85
CA VAL A 356 3.02 10.13 -10.51
C VAL A 356 3.88 11.33 -10.15
N TYR A 357 3.25 12.44 -9.79
CA TYR A 357 3.92 13.54 -9.12
C TYR A 357 4.13 13.18 -7.65
N ASP A 358 5.35 12.80 -7.33
CA ASP A 358 5.68 12.13 -6.08
C ASP A 358 5.62 13.06 -4.85
N GLY A 359 6.26 14.23 -4.94
CA GLY A 359 6.16 15.26 -3.91
C GLY A 359 4.72 15.72 -3.66
N SER A 360 3.87 15.62 -4.68
CA SER A 360 2.42 15.77 -4.56
C SER A 360 2.01 17.09 -3.89
N TRP A 361 0.81 17.16 -3.31
CA TRP A 361 0.33 18.38 -2.68
C TRP A 361 1.18 18.83 -1.48
N THR A 362 1.84 17.92 -0.76
CA THR A 362 2.68 18.32 0.37
C THR A 362 3.85 19.16 -0.10
N GLU A 363 4.53 18.78 -1.19
CA GLU A 363 5.58 19.61 -1.77
C GLU A 363 5.01 20.89 -2.40
N TRP A 364 4.01 20.75 -3.27
CA TRP A 364 3.40 21.88 -3.97
C TRP A 364 2.80 22.91 -3.01
N GLY A 365 1.95 22.49 -2.09
CA GLY A 365 1.24 23.32 -1.14
C GLY A 365 2.17 23.97 -0.11
N SER A 366 3.37 23.42 0.12
CA SER A 366 4.38 24.02 1.01
C SER A 366 5.30 25.01 0.30
N ALA A 367 5.51 24.88 -1.01
CA ALA A 367 6.36 25.77 -1.79
C ALA A 367 5.72 27.16 -1.93
N PRO A 368 6.37 28.27 -1.51
CA PRO A 368 5.74 29.60 -1.50
C PRO A 368 5.53 30.18 -2.90
N ASP A 369 6.30 29.72 -3.90
CA ASP A 369 6.32 30.21 -5.27
C ASP A 369 5.39 29.44 -6.22
N THR A 370 4.70 28.40 -5.74
CA THR A 370 3.74 27.66 -6.55
C THR A 370 2.34 28.28 -6.47
N PRO A 371 1.64 28.41 -7.62
CA PRO A 371 0.27 28.91 -7.64
C PRO A 371 -0.69 27.88 -7.06
N VAL A 372 -1.73 28.35 -6.39
CA VAL A 372 -2.77 27.52 -5.79
C VAL A 372 -4.11 27.92 -6.37
N ALA A 373 -4.85 26.94 -6.87
CA ALA A 373 -6.25 27.10 -7.23
C ALA A 373 -7.13 26.60 -6.08
N THR A 374 -8.30 27.22 -5.94
CA THR A 374 -9.38 26.74 -5.07
C THR A 374 -10.64 26.70 -5.92
N SER A 375 -11.53 25.76 -5.62
CA SER A 375 -12.87 25.82 -6.16
C SER A 375 -13.63 26.77 -5.24
N SER A 376 -13.77 28.03 -5.66
CA SER A 376 -14.67 28.95 -4.97
C SER A 376 -16.08 28.35 -4.96
N PRO A 377 -16.85 28.46 -3.87
CA PRO A 377 -18.23 28.02 -3.83
C PRO A 377 -19.11 28.72 -4.87
#